data_AF-A0ABD5X616-F1
#
_entry.id   AF-A0ABD5X616-F1
#
_cell.length_a   1.000
_cell.length_b   1.000
_cell.length_c   1.000
_cell.angle_alpha   90.00
_cell.angle_beta   90.00
_cell.angle_gamma   90.00
#
_symmetry.space_group_name_H-M   'P 1'
#
loop_
_entity.id
_entity.type
_entity.pdbx_description
1 polymer ?
#
loop_
_entity_poly.entity_id
_entity_poly.type
_entity_poly.pdbx_seq_one_letter_code
_entity_poly.pdbx_strand_id
1 'polypeptide(L)'
;MTKRSTHDAVSPLDGRYARYTEPLTEFVSERALMRARVEVEVEYLIALGNLDATPLSITKDQRDELRDLYQSFDEEDASIVKQLETTGYGEYPATNHDVKAVEYFIRDGLPEDLSCAQWIHFALTSEDVNNLAYRLLVGPAVLDILLPELRTVRDALTELAQEFSDLPMLAQTHGQPATPTTFGKEMAVYASRLGQQIGRLENVATSLSGKVAGASGTYAAHSTAYPDVDWPTFSEKFVDGLGLDHEPLTTQVNPCDDLAAVFDALRGANNVLLDLDLDMWLYISDRYLGQKTVEGETGSSTMPHKVNPIDFENSEGNLSKANSDLHFLGGYITNSRLQRDLSDSTVKRNIGASLAHCLIGYDKLQTGLEKVVPNTQVMAKDLAETPEIIGEAVQTILRREGHTDAYEQVKDLTRGEEVSLSDFQDLFDTLDIPEAVREELQALTPAGYIGVAEHMATDGPK
;
A
#
# COMPACT_ATOMS: atom_id res chain seq x y z
N MET A 1 -20.24 -10.41 -24.53
CA MET A 1 -19.87 -10.49 -23.10
C MET A 1 -20.89 -11.35 -22.36
N THR A 2 -20.47 -12.26 -21.48
CA THR A 2 -21.43 -13.02 -20.65
C THR A 2 -21.94 -12.10 -19.55
N LYS A 3 -23.26 -11.87 -19.47
CA LYS A 3 -23.87 -11.22 -18.30
C LYS A 3 -23.77 -12.18 -17.11
N ARG A 4 -22.70 -12.04 -16.31
CA ARG A 4 -22.53 -12.77 -15.05
C ARG A 4 -22.90 -11.84 -13.90
N SER A 5 -23.65 -12.34 -12.93
CA SER A 5 -23.90 -11.59 -11.70
C SER A 5 -22.64 -11.59 -10.82
N THR A 6 -22.57 -10.72 -9.81
CA THR A 6 -21.50 -10.75 -8.80
C THR A 6 -21.43 -12.07 -8.03
N HIS A 7 -22.53 -12.84 -7.99
CA HIS A 7 -22.57 -14.19 -7.41
C HIS A 7 -21.92 -15.27 -8.30
N ASP A 8 -21.77 -14.99 -9.60
CA ASP A 8 -21.13 -15.89 -10.57
C ASP A 8 -19.65 -15.52 -10.81
N ALA A 9 -19.13 -14.52 -10.09
CA ALA A 9 -17.74 -14.10 -10.15
C ALA A 9 -16.81 -15.22 -9.63
N VAL A 10 -15.77 -15.53 -10.40
CA VAL A 10 -14.77 -16.54 -10.00
C VAL A 10 -13.84 -15.97 -8.93
N SER A 11 -13.43 -14.72 -9.10
CA SER A 11 -12.67 -13.98 -8.10
C SER A 11 -13.61 -13.37 -7.06
N PRO A 12 -13.30 -13.44 -5.75
CA PRO A 12 -14.08 -12.74 -4.75
C PRO A 12 -13.95 -11.22 -4.87
N LEU A 13 -12.89 -10.72 -5.52
CA LEU A 13 -12.66 -9.29 -5.74
C LEU A 13 -13.81 -8.67 -6.55
N ASP A 14 -14.25 -9.34 -7.62
CA ASP A 14 -15.36 -8.88 -8.47
C ASP A 14 -16.74 -9.37 -8.01
N GLY A 15 -16.79 -10.05 -6.86
CA GLY A 15 -18.00 -10.65 -6.30
C GLY A 15 -18.28 -10.17 -4.89
N ARG A 16 -17.87 -10.97 -3.90
CA ARG A 16 -18.05 -10.69 -2.46
C ARG A 16 -17.51 -9.32 -2.06
N TYR A 17 -16.39 -8.90 -2.64
CA TYR A 17 -15.68 -7.68 -2.29
C TYR A 17 -15.83 -6.56 -3.33
N ALA A 18 -16.71 -6.71 -4.33
CA ALA A 18 -16.83 -5.77 -5.44
C ALA A 18 -17.04 -4.31 -4.99
N ARG A 19 -17.83 -4.10 -3.91
CA ARG A 19 -18.07 -2.76 -3.34
C ARG A 19 -16.81 -2.08 -2.81
N TYR A 20 -15.82 -2.86 -2.37
CA TYR A 20 -14.56 -2.34 -1.85
C TYR A 20 -13.58 -2.04 -2.98
N THR A 21 -13.68 -2.76 -4.09
CA THR A 21 -12.76 -2.64 -5.23
C THR A 21 -13.28 -1.71 -6.32
N GLU A 22 -14.53 -1.25 -6.24
CA GLU A 22 -15.16 -0.31 -7.17
C GLU A 22 -14.30 0.94 -7.46
N PRO A 23 -13.68 1.61 -6.46
CA PRO A 23 -12.82 2.78 -6.70
C PRO A 23 -11.60 2.49 -7.59
N LEU A 24 -11.15 1.23 -7.66
CA LEU A 24 -10.01 0.84 -8.48
C LEU A 24 -10.38 0.60 -9.95
N THR A 25 -11.68 0.48 -10.28
CA THR A 25 -12.11 0.09 -11.63
C THR A 25 -11.73 1.12 -12.71
N GLU A 26 -11.61 2.40 -12.35
CA GLU A 26 -11.16 3.47 -13.26
C GLU A 26 -9.66 3.42 -13.59
N PHE A 27 -8.91 2.62 -12.82
CA PHE A 27 -7.46 2.53 -12.95
C PHE A 27 -6.99 1.15 -13.42
N VAL A 28 -7.52 0.06 -12.89
CA VAL A 28 -6.94 -1.28 -13.10
C VAL A 28 -7.88 -2.28 -13.77
N SER A 29 -8.92 -1.79 -14.43
CA SER A 29 -9.79 -2.62 -15.29
C SER A 29 -9.28 -2.69 -16.74
N GLU A 30 -9.84 -3.62 -17.52
CA GLU A 30 -9.58 -3.67 -18.97
C GLU A 30 -10.03 -2.38 -19.67
N ARG A 31 -11.17 -1.79 -19.25
CA ARG A 31 -11.66 -0.50 -19.74
C ARG A 31 -10.66 0.62 -19.43
N ALA A 32 -10.14 0.67 -18.21
CA ALA A 32 -9.14 1.66 -17.81
C ALA A 32 -7.87 1.58 -18.69
N LEU A 33 -7.39 0.35 -18.94
CA LEU A 33 -6.26 0.12 -19.84
C LEU A 33 -6.55 0.56 -21.28
N MET A 34 -7.76 0.31 -21.80
CA MET A 34 -8.17 0.81 -23.12
C MET A 34 -8.17 2.34 -23.16
N ARG A 35 -8.81 3.00 -22.18
CA ARG A 35 -8.82 4.46 -22.06
C ARG A 35 -7.42 5.06 -22.04
N ALA A 36 -6.53 4.56 -21.19
CA ALA A 36 -5.16 5.08 -21.10
C ALA A 36 -4.34 4.85 -22.38
N ARG A 37 -4.62 3.78 -23.13
CA ARG A 37 -4.01 3.58 -24.46
C ARG A 37 -4.52 4.61 -25.47
N VAL A 38 -5.82 4.94 -25.43
CA VAL A 38 -6.37 6.04 -26.26
C VAL A 38 -5.71 7.36 -25.88
N GLU A 39 -5.58 7.67 -24.59
CA GLU A 39 -4.90 8.87 -24.09
C GLU A 39 -3.48 9.01 -24.65
N VAL A 40 -2.66 7.94 -24.53
CA VAL A 40 -1.27 7.96 -25.02
C VAL A 40 -1.19 8.18 -26.54
N GLU A 41 -2.02 7.49 -27.31
CA GLU A 41 -2.04 7.62 -28.78
C GLU A 41 -2.51 9.01 -29.24
N VAL A 42 -3.55 9.55 -28.59
CA VAL A 42 -4.09 10.88 -28.86
C VAL A 42 -3.04 11.95 -28.53
N GLU A 43 -2.47 11.92 -27.33
CA GLU A 43 -1.46 12.92 -26.94
C GLU A 43 -0.19 12.78 -27.80
N TYR A 44 0.17 11.58 -28.24
CA TYR A 44 1.28 11.38 -29.17
C TYR A 44 1.01 12.00 -30.55
N LEU A 45 -0.19 11.81 -31.11
CA LEU A 45 -0.60 12.45 -32.36
C LEU A 45 -0.59 13.99 -32.24
N ILE A 46 -1.09 14.51 -31.13
CA ILE A 46 -1.07 15.94 -30.78
C ILE A 46 0.37 16.47 -30.68
N ALA A 47 1.28 15.69 -30.08
CA ALA A 47 2.70 16.03 -29.96
C ALA A 47 3.42 16.03 -31.31
N LEU A 48 3.12 15.06 -32.19
CA LEU A 48 3.63 15.06 -33.57
C LEU A 48 3.15 16.30 -34.33
N GLY A 49 1.89 16.72 -34.14
CA GLY A 49 1.34 17.96 -34.70
C GLY A 49 1.97 19.26 -34.18
N ASN A 50 2.85 19.19 -33.18
CA ASN A 50 3.65 20.33 -32.70
C ASN A 50 5.05 20.39 -33.34
N LEU A 51 5.44 19.37 -34.11
CA LEU A 51 6.72 19.36 -34.82
C LEU A 51 6.60 20.10 -36.15
N ASP A 52 7.42 21.15 -36.32
CA ASP A 52 7.56 21.89 -37.59
C ASP A 52 7.98 20.98 -38.76
N ALA A 53 8.63 19.85 -38.47
CA ALA A 53 9.07 18.87 -39.46
C ALA A 53 7.91 18.05 -40.07
N THR A 54 6.76 17.98 -39.40
CA THR A 54 5.60 17.23 -39.88
C THR A 54 4.63 18.15 -40.64
N PRO A 55 3.93 17.65 -41.66
CA PRO A 55 2.84 18.38 -42.32
C PRO A 55 1.54 18.42 -41.49
N LEU A 56 1.57 17.93 -40.24
CA LEU A 56 0.40 17.89 -39.37
C LEU A 56 0.08 19.29 -38.84
N SER A 57 -1.17 19.71 -39.01
CA SER A 57 -1.69 20.94 -38.41
C SER A 57 -3.00 20.60 -37.71
N ILE A 58 -2.93 20.46 -36.39
CA ILE A 58 -4.10 20.14 -35.55
C ILE A 58 -4.50 21.41 -34.80
N THR A 59 -5.69 21.93 -35.13
CA THR A 59 -6.23 23.14 -34.50
C THR A 59 -6.58 22.89 -33.04
N LYS A 60 -6.87 23.96 -32.28
CA LYS A 60 -7.26 23.80 -30.88
C LYS A 60 -8.55 22.98 -30.74
N ASP A 61 -9.57 23.29 -31.52
CA ASP A 61 -10.87 22.61 -31.46
C ASP A 61 -10.72 21.12 -31.80
N GLN A 62 -9.91 20.79 -32.81
CA GLN A 62 -9.58 19.40 -33.15
C GLN A 62 -8.80 18.68 -32.03
N ARG A 63 -7.92 19.36 -31.29
CA ARG A 63 -7.24 18.77 -30.12
C ARG A 63 -8.23 18.49 -28.99
N ASP A 64 -9.18 19.38 -28.77
CA ASP A 64 -10.20 19.22 -27.74
C ASP A 64 -11.14 18.04 -28.12
N GLU A 65 -11.54 17.91 -29.39
CA GLU A 65 -12.30 16.75 -29.91
C GLU A 65 -11.51 15.44 -29.80
N LEU A 66 -10.22 15.43 -30.16
CA LEU A 66 -9.38 14.23 -30.01
C LEU A 66 -9.25 13.81 -28.54
N ARG A 67 -9.13 14.78 -27.62
CA ARG A 67 -9.03 14.50 -26.17
C ARG A 67 -10.32 13.96 -25.59
N ASP A 68 -11.46 14.37 -26.13
CA ASP A 68 -12.76 13.85 -25.70
C ASP A 68 -12.85 12.32 -25.85
N LEU A 69 -12.12 11.73 -26.83
CA LEU A 69 -12.05 10.28 -27.04
C LEU A 69 -11.56 9.50 -25.81
N TYR A 70 -10.71 10.08 -24.94
CA TYR A 70 -10.29 9.42 -23.71
C TYR A 70 -10.86 10.08 -22.43
N GLN A 71 -11.25 11.36 -22.50
CA GLN A 71 -11.87 12.06 -21.37
C GLN A 71 -13.31 11.62 -21.12
N SER A 72 -14.05 11.28 -22.18
CA SER A 72 -15.43 10.80 -22.12
C SER A 72 -15.56 9.29 -22.34
N PHE A 73 -14.45 8.54 -22.32
CA PHE A 73 -14.39 7.11 -22.65
C PHE A 73 -15.22 6.24 -21.71
N ASP A 74 -16.20 5.54 -22.26
CA ASP A 74 -17.20 4.79 -21.48
C ASP A 74 -17.23 3.27 -21.76
N GLU A 75 -18.30 2.59 -21.34
CA GLU A 75 -18.50 1.15 -21.57
C GLU A 75 -18.82 0.82 -23.04
N GLU A 76 -19.50 1.72 -23.75
CA GLU A 76 -19.81 1.56 -25.17
C GLU A 76 -18.53 1.65 -25.99
N ASP A 77 -17.66 2.63 -25.71
CA ASP A 77 -16.35 2.76 -26.34
C ASP A 77 -15.48 1.52 -26.10
N ALA A 78 -15.40 1.06 -24.85
CA ALA A 78 -14.68 -0.18 -24.52
C ALA A 78 -15.24 -1.39 -25.29
N SER A 79 -16.56 -1.44 -25.48
CA SER A 79 -17.23 -2.48 -26.25
C SER A 79 -16.87 -2.40 -27.74
N ILE A 80 -16.75 -1.20 -28.31
CA ILE A 80 -16.31 -0.98 -29.69
C ILE A 80 -14.86 -1.46 -29.86
N VAL A 81 -13.94 -1.04 -28.98
CA VAL A 81 -12.54 -1.51 -28.98
C VAL A 81 -12.49 -3.03 -28.90
N LYS A 82 -13.33 -3.66 -28.05
CA LYS A 82 -13.38 -5.12 -27.93
C LYS A 82 -13.92 -5.81 -29.18
N GLN A 83 -14.90 -5.20 -29.86
CA GLN A 83 -15.40 -5.70 -31.14
C GLN A 83 -14.32 -5.61 -32.22
N LEU A 84 -13.62 -4.47 -32.34
CA LEU A 84 -12.47 -4.31 -33.23
C LEU A 84 -11.37 -5.35 -32.98
N GLU A 85 -11.15 -5.76 -31.73
CA GLU A 85 -10.23 -6.84 -31.39
C GLU A 85 -10.72 -8.22 -31.84
N THR A 86 -11.98 -8.55 -31.58
CA THR A 86 -12.45 -9.95 -31.58
C THR A 86 -13.37 -10.35 -32.72
N THR A 87 -14.22 -9.43 -33.20
CA THR A 87 -15.28 -9.74 -34.18
C THR A 87 -15.24 -8.85 -35.42
N GLY A 88 -14.54 -7.72 -35.37
CA GLY A 88 -14.64 -6.62 -36.34
C GLY A 88 -15.73 -5.61 -35.95
N TYR A 89 -15.62 -4.39 -36.48
CA TYR A 89 -16.54 -3.27 -36.27
C TYR A 89 -16.52 -2.35 -37.50
N GLY A 90 -17.70 -1.93 -37.97
CA GLY A 90 -17.82 -1.12 -39.18
C GLY A 90 -17.19 -1.80 -40.41
N GLU A 91 -16.22 -1.13 -41.03
CA GLU A 91 -15.44 -1.64 -42.16
C GLU A 91 -14.19 -2.45 -41.75
N TYR A 92 -13.83 -2.45 -40.46
CA TYR A 92 -12.60 -3.07 -39.98
C TYR A 92 -12.80 -4.56 -39.62
N PRO A 93 -11.97 -5.48 -40.16
CA PRO A 93 -11.95 -6.87 -39.71
C PRO A 93 -11.34 -6.98 -38.30
N ALA A 94 -11.63 -8.10 -37.61
CA ALA A 94 -11.04 -8.39 -36.31
C ALA A 94 -9.50 -8.36 -36.35
N THR A 95 -8.90 -7.59 -35.45
CA THR A 95 -7.44 -7.42 -35.41
C THR A 95 -6.73 -8.56 -34.70
N ASN A 96 -7.40 -9.23 -33.75
CA ASN A 96 -6.79 -10.14 -32.77
C ASN A 96 -5.59 -9.51 -32.03
N HIS A 97 -5.58 -8.17 -31.91
CA HIS A 97 -4.52 -7.40 -31.30
C HIS A 97 -5.08 -6.12 -30.67
N ASP A 98 -5.03 -6.04 -29.35
CA ASP A 98 -5.67 -4.97 -28.57
C ASP A 98 -5.20 -3.54 -28.93
N VAL A 99 -3.89 -3.29 -29.05
CA VAL A 99 -3.39 -1.95 -29.44
C VAL A 99 -3.80 -1.59 -30.87
N LYS A 100 -3.87 -2.56 -31.79
CA LYS A 100 -4.33 -2.28 -33.16
C LYS A 100 -5.83 -1.94 -33.19
N ALA A 101 -6.61 -2.54 -32.29
CA ALA A 101 -8.01 -2.17 -32.12
C ALA A 101 -8.17 -0.73 -31.62
N VAL A 102 -7.30 -0.28 -30.70
CA VAL A 102 -7.26 1.13 -30.24
C VAL A 102 -6.92 2.08 -31.40
N GLU A 103 -5.96 1.74 -32.26
CA GLU A 103 -5.63 2.55 -33.45
C GLU A 103 -6.86 2.74 -34.35
N TYR A 104 -7.64 1.68 -34.60
CA TYR A 104 -8.86 1.75 -35.41
C TYR A 104 -9.99 2.53 -34.72
N PHE A 105 -10.12 2.41 -33.41
CA PHE A 105 -11.08 3.21 -32.64
C PHE A 105 -10.78 4.72 -32.79
N ILE A 106 -9.52 5.12 -32.62
CA ILE A 106 -9.12 6.54 -32.78
C ILE A 106 -9.34 7.00 -34.22
N ARG A 107 -9.05 6.14 -35.20
CA ARG A 107 -9.26 6.46 -36.61
C ARG A 107 -10.73 6.72 -36.95
N ASP A 108 -11.65 5.96 -36.34
CA ASP A 108 -13.08 6.15 -36.50
C ASP A 108 -13.57 7.42 -35.79
N GLY A 109 -12.94 7.77 -34.66
CA GLY A 109 -13.22 8.98 -33.88
C GLY A 109 -12.47 10.25 -34.31
N LEU A 110 -11.83 10.28 -35.48
CA LEU A 110 -11.16 11.50 -35.96
C LEU A 110 -12.19 12.60 -36.31
N PRO A 111 -11.89 13.88 -36.04
CA PRO A 111 -12.66 15.01 -36.57
C PRO A 111 -12.82 14.91 -38.10
N GLU A 112 -14.00 15.19 -38.63
CA GLU A 112 -14.32 15.01 -40.06
C GLU A 112 -13.37 15.78 -41.01
N ASP A 113 -12.87 16.94 -40.56
CA ASP A 113 -11.97 17.80 -41.33
C ASP A 113 -10.47 17.54 -41.06
N LEU A 114 -10.14 16.58 -40.19
CA LEU A 114 -8.76 16.23 -39.83
C LEU A 114 -8.28 15.00 -40.61
N SER A 115 -7.56 15.24 -41.72
CA SER A 115 -6.97 14.17 -42.53
C SER A 115 -5.58 13.74 -42.00
N CYS A 116 -5.55 12.98 -40.89
CA CYS A 116 -4.31 12.52 -40.27
C CYS A 116 -4.26 11.04 -39.88
N ALA A 117 -5.17 10.20 -40.36
CA ALA A 117 -5.25 8.78 -39.97
C ALA A 117 -3.93 8.00 -40.11
N GLN A 118 -3.10 8.32 -41.10
CA GLN A 118 -1.78 7.73 -41.32
C GLN A 118 -0.72 8.08 -40.25
N TRP A 119 -1.05 9.03 -39.36
CA TRP A 119 -0.17 9.48 -38.28
C TRP A 119 -0.51 8.89 -36.93
N ILE A 120 -1.68 8.25 -36.79
CA ILE A 120 -2.02 7.47 -35.61
C ILE A 120 -1.02 6.32 -35.52
N HIS A 121 -0.46 6.07 -34.32
CA HIS A 121 0.59 5.08 -34.09
C HIS A 121 1.87 5.28 -34.92
N PHE A 122 2.15 6.49 -35.42
CA PHE A 122 3.30 6.73 -36.31
C PHE A 122 4.64 6.37 -35.65
N ALA A 123 5.36 5.43 -36.26
CA ALA A 123 6.66 4.91 -35.83
C ALA A 123 6.71 4.24 -34.44
N LEU A 124 5.58 4.17 -33.74
CA LEU A 124 5.44 3.50 -32.46
C LEU A 124 5.52 1.98 -32.57
N THR A 125 5.84 1.33 -31.47
CA THR A 125 5.51 -0.07 -31.20
C THR A 125 4.43 -0.12 -30.13
N SER A 126 3.66 -1.23 -30.05
CA SER A 126 2.62 -1.40 -29.05
C SER A 126 3.08 -1.18 -27.60
N GLU A 127 4.36 -1.43 -27.31
CA GLU A 127 4.90 -1.15 -25.97
C GLU A 127 5.24 0.30 -25.70
N ASP A 128 5.44 1.14 -26.71
CA ASP A 128 5.49 2.59 -26.46
C ASP A 128 4.15 3.05 -25.83
N VAL A 129 3.03 2.48 -26.29
CA VAL A 129 1.70 2.77 -25.74
C VAL A 129 1.46 2.05 -24.40
N ASN A 130 1.68 0.74 -24.35
CA ASN A 130 1.36 -0.07 -23.15
C ASN A 130 2.12 0.39 -21.92
N ASN A 131 3.42 0.67 -22.04
CA ASN A 131 4.24 0.97 -20.88
C ASN A 131 3.82 2.28 -20.20
N LEU A 132 3.43 3.28 -20.99
CA LEU A 132 2.91 4.56 -20.52
C LEU A 132 1.52 4.39 -19.92
N ALA A 133 0.63 3.68 -20.62
CA ALA A 133 -0.72 3.42 -20.14
C ALA A 133 -0.74 2.74 -18.77
N TYR A 134 0.14 1.75 -18.52
CA TYR A 134 0.23 1.13 -17.19
C TYR A 134 0.62 2.13 -16.09
N ARG A 135 1.49 3.10 -16.38
CA ARG A 135 2.02 4.04 -15.37
C ARG A 135 1.07 5.20 -15.10
N LEU A 136 0.39 5.67 -16.14
CA LEU A 136 -0.76 6.59 -16.04
C LEU A 136 -1.90 6.03 -15.18
N LEU A 137 -1.97 4.70 -15.03
CA LEU A 137 -2.99 4.04 -14.24
C LEU A 137 -2.50 3.65 -12.84
N VAL A 138 -1.32 3.03 -12.73
CA VAL A 138 -0.78 2.53 -11.45
C VAL A 138 -0.41 3.67 -10.51
N GLY A 139 0.21 4.75 -11.01
CA GLY A 139 0.58 5.90 -10.17
C GLY A 139 -0.65 6.47 -9.45
N PRO A 140 -1.67 6.95 -10.19
CA PRO A 140 -2.92 7.42 -9.60
C PRO A 140 -3.67 6.39 -8.76
N ALA A 141 -3.72 5.11 -9.16
CA ALA A 141 -4.32 4.07 -8.30
C ALA A 141 -3.66 3.98 -6.92
N VAL A 142 -2.35 4.14 -6.85
CA VAL A 142 -1.62 4.15 -5.60
C VAL A 142 -1.83 5.47 -4.85
N LEU A 143 -1.65 6.61 -5.51
CA LEU A 143 -1.67 7.94 -4.89
C LEU A 143 -3.06 8.39 -4.45
N ASP A 144 -4.09 8.09 -5.26
CA ASP A 144 -5.44 8.62 -5.08
C ASP A 144 -6.35 7.64 -4.34
N ILE A 145 -6.05 6.33 -4.36
CA ILE A 145 -6.88 5.30 -3.73
C ILE A 145 -6.18 4.65 -2.54
N LEU A 146 -4.97 4.10 -2.69
CA LEU A 146 -4.33 3.34 -1.61
C LEU A 146 -3.66 4.23 -0.55
N LEU A 147 -2.97 5.29 -0.98
CA LEU A 147 -2.22 6.16 -0.09
C LEU A 147 -3.12 6.90 0.93
N PRO A 148 -4.33 7.39 0.56
CA PRO A 148 -5.25 7.98 1.52
C PRO A 148 -5.69 6.99 2.60
N GLU A 149 -5.98 5.74 2.25
CA GLU A 149 -6.37 4.70 3.22
C GLU A 149 -5.24 4.38 4.20
N LEU A 150 -4.00 4.29 3.72
CA LEU A 150 -2.82 4.14 4.59
C LEU A 150 -2.64 5.33 5.54
N ARG A 151 -2.90 6.56 5.06
CA ARG A 151 -2.85 7.77 5.90
C ARG A 151 -3.96 7.74 6.96
N THR A 152 -5.17 7.33 6.62
CA THR A 152 -6.28 7.14 7.58
C THR A 152 -5.88 6.18 8.69
N VAL A 153 -5.31 5.02 8.35
CA VAL A 153 -4.82 4.04 9.35
C VAL A 153 -3.73 4.64 10.23
N ARG A 154 -2.73 5.30 9.64
CA ARG A 154 -1.65 5.96 10.41
C ARG A 154 -2.21 7.01 11.37
N ASP A 155 -3.18 7.79 10.92
CA ASP A 155 -3.78 8.86 11.72
C ASP A 155 -4.59 8.29 12.88
N ALA A 156 -5.37 7.22 12.66
CA ALA A 156 -6.05 6.48 13.73
C ALA A 156 -5.06 5.92 14.76
N LEU A 157 -3.94 5.34 14.32
CA LEU A 157 -2.88 4.87 15.22
C LEU A 157 -2.24 6.03 16.01
N THR A 158 -2.08 7.19 15.37
CA THR A 158 -1.54 8.40 16.01
C THR A 158 -2.50 8.97 17.05
N GLU A 159 -3.81 8.92 16.79
CA GLU A 159 -4.85 9.30 17.74
C GLU A 159 -4.87 8.36 18.94
N LEU A 160 -4.87 7.04 18.72
CA LEU A 160 -4.76 6.04 19.80
C LEU A 160 -3.47 6.23 20.61
N ALA A 161 -2.36 6.54 19.94
CA ALA A 161 -1.08 6.81 20.61
C ALA A 161 -1.17 7.99 21.57
N GLN A 162 -1.82 9.09 21.16
CA GLN A 162 -1.99 10.29 21.98
C GLN A 162 -3.01 10.07 23.10
N GLU A 163 -4.17 9.50 22.78
CA GLU A 163 -5.27 9.27 23.73
C GLU A 163 -4.85 8.36 24.88
N PHE A 164 -4.08 7.32 24.59
CA PHE A 164 -3.65 6.31 25.57
C PHE A 164 -2.14 6.37 25.86
N SER A 165 -1.55 7.55 25.72
CA SER A 165 -0.11 7.78 25.91
C SER A 165 0.36 7.38 27.30
N ASP A 166 -0.44 7.63 28.33
CA ASP A 166 -0.14 7.35 29.73
C ASP A 166 -0.72 6.01 30.25
N LEU A 167 -1.42 5.24 29.41
CA LEU A 167 -2.09 4.00 29.82
C LEU A 167 -1.07 2.85 30.00
N PRO A 168 -0.70 2.46 31.23
CA PRO A 168 0.33 1.45 31.44
C PRO A 168 -0.19 0.06 31.05
N MET A 169 0.70 -0.74 30.46
CA MET A 169 0.42 -2.13 30.15
C MET A 169 1.66 -2.99 30.40
N LEU A 170 1.42 -4.25 30.78
CA LEU A 170 2.47 -5.24 30.91
C LEU A 170 3.00 -5.58 29.51
N ALA A 171 4.29 -5.34 29.25
CA ALA A 171 4.89 -5.74 27.99
C ALA A 171 5.12 -7.26 27.98
N GLN A 172 5.19 -7.83 26.78
CA GLN A 172 5.54 -9.23 26.59
C GLN A 172 6.77 -9.35 25.69
N THR A 173 7.80 -10.03 26.18
CA THR A 173 8.98 -10.41 25.36
C THR A 173 9.13 -11.91 25.39
N HIS A 174 9.31 -12.54 24.22
CA HIS A 174 9.19 -14.00 24.08
C HIS A 174 7.85 -14.57 24.61
N GLY A 175 6.78 -13.76 24.58
CA GLY A 175 5.48 -14.11 25.16
C GLY A 175 5.49 -14.24 26.69
N GLN A 176 6.48 -13.65 27.38
CA GLN A 176 6.58 -13.64 28.84
C GLN A 176 6.46 -12.22 29.37
N PRO A 177 5.91 -12.03 30.59
CA PRO A 177 5.89 -10.74 31.27
C PRO A 177 7.25 -10.04 31.27
N ALA A 178 7.25 -8.75 30.93
CA ALA A 178 8.44 -7.94 30.81
C ALA A 178 8.21 -6.51 31.33
N THR A 179 9.28 -5.70 31.29
CA THR A 179 9.26 -4.29 31.71
C THR A 179 8.07 -3.53 31.09
N PRO A 180 7.22 -2.89 31.90
CA PRO A 180 6.01 -2.22 31.45
C PRO A 180 6.25 -1.18 30.34
N THR A 181 5.22 -0.98 29.54
CA THR A 181 5.14 0.03 28.49
C THR A 181 3.80 0.77 28.61
N THR A 182 3.44 1.60 27.64
CA THR A 182 2.08 2.13 27.51
C THR A 182 1.44 1.69 26.21
N PHE A 183 0.11 1.51 26.23
CA PHE A 183 -0.64 1.14 25.03
C PHE A 183 -0.43 2.18 23.91
N GLY A 184 -0.46 3.47 24.27
CA GLY A 184 -0.22 4.54 23.31
C GLY A 184 1.18 4.50 22.69
N LYS A 185 2.22 4.16 23.46
CA LYS A 185 3.58 4.02 22.90
C LYS A 185 3.65 2.85 21.91
N GLU A 186 2.97 1.74 22.16
CA GLU A 186 2.96 0.63 21.19
C GLU A 186 2.22 1.03 19.89
N MET A 187 1.15 1.81 19.96
CA MET A 187 0.51 2.36 18.76
C MET A 187 1.40 3.32 18.00
N ALA A 188 2.17 4.15 18.71
CA ALA A 188 3.14 5.08 18.11
C ALA A 188 4.23 4.35 17.31
N VAL A 189 4.64 3.15 17.73
CA VAL A 189 5.62 2.32 16.98
C VAL A 189 5.08 1.99 15.59
N TYR A 190 3.82 1.55 15.48
CA TYR A 190 3.19 1.24 14.20
C TYR A 190 2.94 2.49 13.36
N ALA A 191 2.45 3.58 13.96
CA ALA A 191 2.25 4.85 13.27
C ALA A 191 3.56 5.35 12.63
N SER A 192 4.66 5.33 13.39
CA SER A 192 5.97 5.79 12.90
C SER A 192 6.51 4.90 11.77
N ARG A 193 6.45 3.56 11.93
CA ARG A 193 6.85 2.61 10.88
C ARG A 193 6.04 2.80 9.61
N LEU A 194 4.72 2.97 9.74
CA LEU A 194 3.82 3.17 8.62
C LEU A 194 4.07 4.50 7.92
N GLY A 195 4.31 5.58 8.67
CA GLY A 195 4.68 6.90 8.14
C GLY A 195 5.93 6.84 7.25
N GLN A 196 6.95 6.09 7.64
CA GLN A 196 8.15 5.87 6.81
C GLN A 196 7.82 5.13 5.50
N GLN A 197 6.95 4.12 5.55
CA GLN A 197 6.53 3.38 4.35
C GLN A 197 5.65 4.22 3.43
N ILE A 198 4.77 5.05 3.98
CA ILE A 198 3.96 6.03 3.22
C ILE A 198 4.87 6.98 2.44
N GLY A 199 5.88 7.56 3.09
CA GLY A 199 6.83 8.46 2.41
C GLY A 199 7.63 7.75 1.31
N ARG A 200 8.04 6.49 1.53
CA ARG A 200 8.69 5.68 0.49
C ARG A 200 7.76 5.42 -0.69
N LEU A 201 6.51 5.05 -0.42
CA LEU A 201 5.51 4.74 -1.43
C LEU A 201 5.17 5.96 -2.29
N GLU A 202 4.98 7.12 -1.65
CA GLU A 202 4.71 8.39 -2.33
C GLU A 202 5.86 8.77 -3.29
N ASN A 203 7.12 8.61 -2.84
CA ASN A 203 8.28 8.89 -3.68
C ASN A 203 8.34 7.98 -4.93
N VAL A 204 8.16 6.67 -4.77
CA VAL A 204 8.26 5.74 -5.92
C VAL A 204 7.05 5.81 -6.84
N ALA A 205 5.85 6.12 -6.32
CA ALA A 205 4.64 6.26 -7.13
C ALA A 205 4.61 7.56 -7.96
N THR A 206 5.34 8.60 -7.51
CA THR A 206 5.51 9.87 -8.23
C THR A 206 6.71 9.88 -9.18
N SER A 207 7.59 8.88 -9.09
CA SER A 207 8.80 8.75 -9.94
C SER A 207 8.67 7.55 -10.90
N LEU A 208 7.47 7.31 -11.42
CA LEU A 208 7.24 6.29 -12.44
C LEU A 208 7.80 6.77 -13.78
N SER A 209 8.48 5.87 -14.49
CA SER A 209 9.26 6.22 -15.68
C SER A 209 8.67 5.62 -16.95
N GLY A 210 8.49 6.40 -18.01
CA GLY A 210 7.96 5.97 -19.30
C GLY A 210 9.00 5.93 -20.41
N LYS A 211 8.70 5.22 -21.51
CA LYS A 211 9.55 5.24 -22.71
C LYS A 211 8.72 5.40 -23.98
N VAL A 212 9.28 6.12 -24.96
CA VAL A 212 8.93 6.03 -26.38
C VAL A 212 10.21 5.89 -27.18
N ALA A 213 10.43 4.76 -27.83
CA ALA A 213 11.66 4.52 -28.59
C ALA A 213 11.50 3.52 -29.75
N GLY A 214 10.27 3.13 -30.06
CA GLY A 214 9.96 2.21 -31.15
C GLY A 214 10.32 0.76 -30.86
N ALA A 215 10.35 -0.06 -31.91
CA ALA A 215 10.34 -1.52 -31.85
C ALA A 215 11.47 -2.17 -31.04
N SER A 216 12.64 -1.54 -30.93
CA SER A 216 13.80 -2.10 -30.22
C SER A 216 14.53 -1.11 -29.33
N GLY A 217 13.93 0.05 -29.05
CA GLY A 217 14.55 1.08 -28.20
C GLY A 217 15.59 1.94 -28.91
N THR A 218 15.45 2.15 -30.23
CA THR A 218 16.51 2.79 -31.06
C THR A 218 15.99 3.89 -31.98
N TYR A 219 14.69 4.21 -31.93
CA TYR A 219 14.08 5.22 -32.80
C TYR A 219 14.27 4.92 -34.31
N ALA A 220 14.53 3.67 -34.70
CA ALA A 220 14.90 3.34 -36.08
C ALA A 220 13.84 3.74 -37.12
N ALA A 221 12.56 3.46 -36.85
CA ALA A 221 11.45 3.86 -37.73
C ALA A 221 11.29 5.40 -37.78
N HIS A 222 11.38 6.05 -36.62
CA HIS A 222 11.29 7.49 -36.45
C HIS A 222 12.37 8.23 -37.27
N SER A 223 13.65 7.89 -37.00
CA SER A 223 14.82 8.50 -37.65
C SER A 223 14.94 8.18 -39.14
N THR A 224 14.40 7.06 -39.60
CA THR A 224 14.34 6.75 -41.05
C THR A 224 13.34 7.65 -41.77
N ALA A 225 12.18 7.91 -41.15
CA ALA A 225 11.12 8.71 -41.77
C ALA A 225 11.37 10.22 -41.66
N TYR A 226 11.91 10.69 -40.53
CA TYR A 226 12.29 12.08 -40.29
C TYR A 226 13.69 12.13 -39.65
N PRO A 227 14.76 12.16 -40.46
CA PRO A 227 16.14 12.10 -39.97
C PRO A 227 16.61 13.38 -39.26
N ASP A 228 15.96 14.51 -39.53
CA ASP A 228 16.34 15.82 -38.98
C ASP A 228 15.66 16.14 -37.64
N VAL A 229 14.77 15.26 -37.16
CA VAL A 229 14.10 15.40 -35.85
C VAL A 229 14.94 14.71 -34.77
N ASP A 230 15.21 15.44 -33.68
CA ASP A 230 15.82 14.89 -32.46
C ASP A 230 14.78 14.07 -31.67
N TRP A 231 14.63 12.81 -32.06
CA TRP A 231 13.65 11.89 -31.48
C TRP A 231 13.87 11.56 -30.00
N PRO A 232 15.11 11.41 -29.48
CA PRO A 232 15.35 11.34 -28.04
C PRO A 232 14.78 12.53 -27.27
N THR A 233 15.06 13.77 -27.71
CA THR A 233 14.52 14.98 -27.06
C THR A 233 12.99 15.09 -27.21
N PHE A 234 12.43 14.66 -28.34
CA PHE A 234 10.98 14.58 -28.51
C PHE A 234 10.34 13.60 -27.53
N SER A 235 10.94 12.41 -27.38
CA SER A 235 10.46 11.36 -26.48
C SER A 235 10.48 11.80 -25.02
N GLU A 236 11.59 12.40 -24.56
CA GLU A 236 11.71 12.96 -23.22
C GLU A 236 10.58 13.95 -22.93
N LYS A 237 10.39 14.95 -23.80
CA LYS A 237 9.32 15.95 -23.63
C LYS A 237 7.93 15.36 -23.68
N PHE A 238 7.71 14.34 -24.50
CA PHE A 238 6.42 13.67 -24.60
C PHE A 238 6.10 12.90 -23.31
N VAL A 239 7.06 12.12 -22.80
CA VAL A 239 6.91 11.36 -21.54
C VAL A 239 6.76 12.30 -20.34
N ASP A 240 7.58 13.36 -20.26
CA ASP A 240 7.45 14.40 -19.23
C ASP A 240 6.07 15.08 -19.28
N GLY A 241 5.54 15.30 -20.48
CA GLY A 241 4.21 15.88 -20.71
C GLY A 241 3.06 15.02 -20.17
N LEU A 242 3.29 13.72 -20.01
CA LEU A 242 2.37 12.78 -19.35
C LEU A 242 2.58 12.70 -17.83
N GLY A 243 3.51 13.47 -17.27
CA GLY A 243 3.83 13.45 -15.84
C GLY A 243 4.64 12.23 -15.39
N LEU A 244 5.40 11.62 -16.30
CA LEU A 244 6.27 10.48 -16.02
C LEU A 244 7.73 10.87 -16.25
N ASP A 245 8.65 10.24 -15.52
CA ASP A 245 10.09 10.39 -15.79
C ASP A 245 10.45 9.70 -17.12
N HIS A 246 11.35 10.26 -17.92
CA HIS A 246 11.79 9.59 -19.15
C HIS A 246 12.86 8.51 -18.89
N GLU A 247 12.62 7.29 -19.38
CA GLU A 247 13.60 6.20 -19.43
C GLU A 247 14.28 6.14 -20.82
N PRO A 248 15.53 6.62 -20.94
CA PRO A 248 16.18 6.78 -22.25
C PRO A 248 16.74 5.48 -22.84
N LEU A 249 16.99 4.44 -22.04
CA LEU A 249 17.70 3.24 -22.48
C LEU A 249 16.85 1.99 -22.27
N THR A 250 16.09 1.63 -23.30
CA THR A 250 15.19 0.48 -23.25
C THR A 250 15.45 -0.52 -24.35
N THR A 251 14.81 -1.68 -24.23
CA THR A 251 14.62 -2.59 -25.36
C THR A 251 13.28 -2.25 -26.03
N GLN A 252 12.52 -3.25 -26.47
CA GLN A 252 11.14 -3.01 -26.87
C GLN A 252 10.23 -2.64 -25.69
N VAL A 253 10.56 -3.11 -24.48
CA VAL A 253 9.82 -2.83 -23.24
C VAL A 253 10.57 -1.84 -22.38
N ASN A 254 9.83 -1.07 -21.59
CA ASN A 254 10.38 -0.31 -20.47
C ASN A 254 10.81 -1.31 -19.36
N PRO A 255 12.05 -1.25 -18.84
CA PRO A 255 12.46 -2.03 -17.68
C PRO A 255 11.54 -1.73 -16.50
N CYS A 256 10.73 -2.71 -16.09
CA CYS A 256 9.67 -2.49 -15.09
C CYS A 256 10.20 -2.38 -13.64
N ASP A 257 11.43 -1.88 -13.46
CA ASP A 257 12.10 -1.70 -12.17
C ASP A 257 11.39 -0.65 -11.30
N ASP A 258 10.84 0.39 -11.92
CA ASP A 258 10.02 1.41 -11.27
C ASP A 258 8.72 0.83 -10.68
N LEU A 259 8.00 0.01 -11.45
CA LEU A 259 6.81 -0.72 -10.99
C LEU A 259 7.18 -1.71 -9.87
N ALA A 260 8.31 -2.40 -10.00
CA ALA A 260 8.80 -3.29 -8.94
C ALA A 260 9.10 -2.51 -7.64
N ALA A 261 9.66 -1.30 -7.73
CA ALA A 261 9.88 -0.43 -6.59
C ALA A 261 8.57 0.00 -5.90
N VAL A 262 7.51 0.29 -6.67
CA VAL A 262 6.17 0.52 -6.14
C VAL A 262 5.64 -0.71 -5.40
N PHE A 263 5.77 -1.91 -5.99
CA PHE A 263 5.30 -3.14 -5.37
C PHE A 263 6.04 -3.46 -4.07
N ASP A 264 7.35 -3.23 -4.02
CA ASP A 264 8.14 -3.42 -2.80
C ASP A 264 7.81 -2.38 -1.72
N ALA A 265 7.48 -1.14 -2.09
CA ALA A 265 7.02 -0.13 -1.14
C ALA A 265 5.65 -0.48 -0.55
N LEU A 266 4.70 -0.95 -1.37
CA LEU A 266 3.40 -1.47 -0.91
C LEU A 266 3.58 -2.65 0.06
N ARG A 267 4.47 -3.60 -0.28
CA ARG A 267 4.80 -4.72 0.61
C ARG A 267 5.36 -4.26 1.94
N GLY A 268 6.19 -3.21 1.93
CA GLY A 268 6.71 -2.57 3.13
C GLY A 268 5.61 -2.08 4.05
N ALA A 269 4.65 -1.32 3.52
CA ALA A 269 3.47 -0.86 4.27
C ALA A 269 2.63 -2.05 4.78
N ASN A 270 2.33 -3.01 3.91
CA ASN A 270 1.56 -4.21 4.26
C ASN A 270 2.21 -5.01 5.39
N ASN A 271 3.54 -5.12 5.43
CA ASN A 271 4.23 -5.84 6.50
C ASN A 271 4.10 -5.15 7.87
N VAL A 272 4.00 -3.82 7.91
CA VAL A 272 3.72 -3.09 9.16
C VAL A 272 2.31 -3.40 9.64
N LEU A 273 1.35 -3.43 8.72
CA LEU A 273 -0.05 -3.71 9.01
C LEU A 273 -0.32 -5.18 9.38
N LEU A 274 0.36 -6.13 8.73
CA LEU A 274 0.29 -7.55 9.08
C LEU A 274 0.78 -7.80 10.51
N ASP A 275 1.87 -7.13 10.89
CA ASP A 275 2.42 -7.20 12.24
C ASP A 275 1.46 -6.57 13.26
N LEU A 276 0.76 -5.50 12.89
CA LEU A 276 -0.29 -4.88 13.70
C LEU A 276 -1.53 -5.78 13.83
N ASP A 277 -1.99 -6.41 12.75
CA ASP A 277 -3.14 -7.33 12.77
C ASP A 277 -2.92 -8.46 13.78
N LEU A 278 -1.70 -9.02 13.81
CA LEU A 278 -1.32 -10.09 14.75
C LEU A 278 -1.31 -9.60 16.21
N ASP A 279 -0.70 -8.46 16.49
CA ASP A 279 -0.65 -7.90 17.85
C ASP A 279 -2.04 -7.47 18.34
N MET A 280 -2.87 -6.87 17.46
CA MET A 280 -4.27 -6.56 17.78
C MET A 280 -5.08 -7.81 18.10
N TRP A 281 -4.88 -8.89 17.33
CA TRP A 281 -5.50 -10.17 17.61
C TRP A 281 -5.10 -10.70 19.00
N LEU A 282 -3.81 -10.62 19.35
CA LEU A 282 -3.29 -11.04 20.66
C LEU A 282 -3.83 -10.18 21.80
N TYR A 283 -3.84 -8.85 21.65
CA TYR A 283 -4.41 -7.95 22.67
C TYR A 283 -5.91 -8.19 22.88
N ILE A 284 -6.65 -8.52 21.83
CA ILE A 284 -8.07 -8.91 21.95
C ILE A 284 -8.20 -10.27 22.65
N SER A 285 -7.34 -11.24 22.32
CA SER A 285 -7.29 -12.56 22.97
C SER A 285 -7.01 -12.45 24.47
N ASP A 286 -6.05 -11.60 24.86
CA ASP A 286 -5.68 -11.33 26.26
C ASP A 286 -6.69 -10.41 26.97
N ARG A 287 -7.72 -9.94 26.26
CA ARG A 287 -8.78 -9.04 26.74
C ARG A 287 -8.28 -7.65 27.12
N TYR A 288 -7.09 -7.27 26.64
CA TYR A 288 -6.55 -5.91 26.72
C TYR A 288 -7.38 -4.98 25.85
N LEU A 289 -7.95 -5.48 24.76
CA LEU A 289 -8.87 -4.76 23.91
C LEU A 289 -10.26 -5.43 23.96
N GLY A 290 -11.26 -4.64 24.34
CA GLY A 290 -12.66 -4.95 24.09
C GLY A 290 -13.07 -4.50 22.69
N GLN A 291 -14.26 -4.88 22.25
CA GLN A 291 -14.86 -4.43 20.99
C GLN A 291 -16.24 -3.80 21.24
N LYS A 292 -16.47 -2.62 20.68
CA LYS A 292 -17.81 -1.99 20.67
C LYS A 292 -18.77 -2.88 19.90
N THR A 293 -19.84 -3.35 20.54
CA THR A 293 -20.89 -4.11 19.85
C THR A 293 -21.81 -3.16 19.09
N VAL A 294 -21.98 -3.37 17.79
CA VAL A 294 -23.05 -2.73 17.01
C VAL A 294 -24.35 -3.49 17.25
N GLU A 295 -25.43 -2.78 17.59
CA GLU A 295 -26.74 -3.40 17.85
C GLU A 295 -27.22 -4.15 16.59
N GLY A 296 -27.38 -5.47 16.69
CA GLY A 296 -27.85 -6.34 15.60
C GLY A 296 -26.79 -7.22 14.90
N GLU A 297 -25.50 -7.04 15.17
CA GLU A 297 -24.46 -7.93 14.65
C GLU A 297 -24.45 -9.27 15.41
N THR A 298 -24.45 -10.39 14.67
CA THR A 298 -24.34 -11.74 15.25
C THR A 298 -22.87 -12.19 15.24
N GLY A 299 -22.17 -12.05 16.37
CA GLY A 299 -20.75 -12.40 16.48
C GLY A 299 -20.42 -13.91 16.40
N SER A 300 -21.39 -14.78 16.73
CA SER A 300 -21.31 -16.24 16.50
C SER A 300 -22.71 -16.82 16.35
N SER A 301 -22.87 -17.79 15.44
CA SER A 301 -24.14 -18.48 15.20
C SER A 301 -24.62 -19.32 16.39
N THR A 302 -23.76 -19.57 17.39
CA THR A 302 -24.06 -20.41 18.56
C THR A 302 -23.73 -19.76 19.90
N MET A 303 -22.89 -18.71 19.93
CA MET A 303 -22.42 -18.07 21.17
C MET A 303 -22.75 -16.57 21.18
N PRO A 304 -23.89 -16.13 21.74
CA PRO A 304 -24.37 -14.75 21.64
C PRO A 304 -23.47 -13.67 22.25
N HIS A 305 -22.50 -14.05 23.09
CA HIS A 305 -21.58 -13.14 23.79
C HIS A 305 -20.21 -13.03 23.11
N LYS A 306 -19.95 -13.81 22.04
CA LYS A 306 -18.61 -13.87 21.41
C LYS A 306 -18.44 -12.72 20.42
N VAL A 307 -17.48 -11.84 20.68
CA VAL A 307 -17.02 -10.82 19.73
C VAL A 307 -15.64 -11.25 19.22
N ASN A 308 -15.51 -11.45 17.90
CA ASN A 308 -14.30 -11.98 17.27
C ASN A 308 -13.57 -10.85 16.51
N PRO A 309 -12.23 -10.83 16.47
CA PRO A 309 -11.45 -9.83 15.74
C PRO A 309 -11.47 -10.04 14.20
N ILE A 310 -12.66 -10.26 13.61
CA ILE A 310 -12.81 -10.70 12.21
C ILE A 310 -12.28 -9.68 11.20
N ASP A 311 -12.27 -8.40 11.58
CA ASP A 311 -11.80 -7.33 10.72
C ASP A 311 -10.27 -7.39 10.57
N PHE A 312 -9.53 -7.59 11.67
CA PHE A 312 -8.08 -7.83 11.65
C PHE A 312 -7.73 -9.15 10.94
N GLU A 313 -8.48 -10.23 11.19
CA GLU A 313 -8.27 -11.52 10.50
C GLU A 313 -8.51 -11.41 8.98
N ASN A 314 -9.47 -10.57 8.56
CA ASN A 314 -9.74 -10.31 7.14
C ASN A 314 -8.64 -9.45 6.50
N SER A 315 -8.17 -8.44 7.23
CA SER A 315 -7.02 -7.63 6.83
C SER A 315 -5.79 -8.53 6.61
N GLU A 316 -5.43 -9.31 7.62
CA GLU A 316 -4.27 -10.20 7.62
C GLU A 316 -4.26 -11.11 6.38
N GLY A 317 -5.39 -11.76 6.10
CA GLY A 317 -5.53 -12.66 4.96
C GLY A 317 -5.39 -11.96 3.60
N ASN A 318 -6.00 -10.77 3.45
CA ASN A 318 -5.91 -10.01 2.20
C ASN A 318 -4.51 -9.43 1.99
N LEU A 319 -3.90 -8.84 3.02
CA LEU A 319 -2.56 -8.27 2.93
C LEU A 319 -1.49 -9.35 2.68
N SER A 320 -1.66 -10.54 3.26
CA SER A 320 -0.82 -11.71 2.96
C SER A 320 -0.93 -12.13 1.49
N LYS A 321 -2.16 -12.17 0.95
CA LYS A 321 -2.39 -12.47 -0.47
C LYS A 321 -1.81 -11.39 -1.38
N ALA A 322 -2.01 -10.12 -1.05
CA ALA A 322 -1.44 -8.99 -1.77
C ALA A 322 0.09 -9.10 -1.82
N ASN A 323 0.75 -9.35 -0.69
CA ASN A 323 2.20 -9.46 -0.63
C ASN A 323 2.76 -10.63 -1.44
N SER A 324 2.06 -11.77 -1.45
CA SER A 324 2.40 -12.91 -2.31
C SER A 324 2.40 -12.51 -3.79
N ASP A 325 1.36 -11.80 -4.24
CA ASP A 325 1.23 -11.40 -5.63
C ASP A 325 2.19 -10.28 -6.00
N LEU A 326 2.33 -9.24 -5.16
CA LEU A 326 3.27 -8.14 -5.37
C LEU A 326 4.72 -8.64 -5.45
N HIS A 327 5.09 -9.61 -4.61
CA HIS A 327 6.41 -10.23 -4.67
C HIS A 327 6.62 -10.97 -6.00
N PHE A 328 5.64 -11.78 -6.42
CA PHE A 328 5.69 -12.47 -7.69
C PHE A 328 5.77 -11.48 -8.87
N LEU A 329 4.90 -10.47 -8.89
CA LEU A 329 4.83 -9.47 -9.94
C LEU A 329 6.16 -8.75 -10.10
N GLY A 330 6.72 -8.18 -9.02
CA GLY A 330 7.97 -7.42 -9.07
C GLY A 330 9.17 -8.26 -9.55
N GLY A 331 9.24 -9.53 -9.11
CA GLY A 331 10.29 -10.44 -9.58
C GLY A 331 10.10 -10.91 -11.03
N TYR A 332 8.85 -11.06 -11.48
CA TYR A 332 8.56 -11.60 -12.81
C TYR A 332 8.70 -10.55 -13.92
N ILE A 333 8.13 -9.35 -13.74
CA ILE A 333 8.04 -8.35 -14.82
C ILE A 333 9.37 -7.65 -15.12
N THR A 334 10.36 -7.79 -14.25
CA THR A 334 11.73 -7.27 -14.42
C THR A 334 12.62 -8.19 -15.25
N ASN A 335 12.12 -9.36 -15.67
CA ASN A 335 12.86 -10.32 -16.46
C ASN A 335 12.19 -10.56 -17.82
N SER A 336 12.94 -10.43 -18.91
CA SER A 336 12.47 -10.70 -20.26
C SER A 336 13.59 -11.27 -21.13
N ARG A 337 13.28 -12.23 -22.01
CA ARG A 337 14.27 -12.87 -22.89
C ARG A 337 14.68 -11.90 -24.00
N LEU A 338 15.98 -11.65 -24.13
CA LEU A 338 16.56 -10.78 -25.16
C LEU A 338 15.91 -9.37 -25.15
N GLN A 339 15.53 -8.83 -26.31
CA GLN A 339 14.89 -7.51 -26.42
C GLN A 339 13.44 -7.49 -25.94
N ARG A 340 12.82 -8.66 -25.78
CA ARG A 340 11.61 -8.94 -25.00
C ARG A 340 11.07 -10.33 -25.34
N ASP A 341 10.24 -10.84 -24.45
CA ASP A 341 9.17 -11.78 -24.76
C ASP A 341 7.84 -11.25 -24.20
N LEU A 342 6.70 -11.88 -24.54
CA LEU A 342 5.36 -11.35 -24.23
C LEU A 342 4.74 -11.94 -22.95
N SER A 343 5.49 -12.70 -22.13
CA SER A 343 4.90 -13.33 -20.95
C SER A 343 4.49 -12.33 -19.87
N ASP A 344 5.10 -11.14 -19.86
CA ASP A 344 4.77 -10.05 -18.95
C ASP A 344 3.38 -9.45 -19.21
N SER A 345 2.91 -9.43 -20.46
CA SER A 345 1.63 -8.80 -20.85
C SER A 345 0.43 -9.37 -20.09
N THR A 346 0.32 -10.69 -19.98
CA THR A 346 -0.78 -11.32 -19.21
C THR A 346 -0.57 -11.14 -17.70
N VAL A 347 0.68 -11.12 -17.24
CA VAL A 347 1.02 -10.97 -15.82
C VAL A 347 0.65 -9.57 -15.32
N LYS A 348 0.99 -8.51 -16.05
CA LYS A 348 0.66 -7.11 -15.70
C LYS A 348 -0.84 -6.85 -15.56
N ARG A 349 -1.71 -7.63 -16.22
CA ARG A 349 -3.17 -7.54 -16.04
C ARG A 349 -3.65 -7.96 -14.64
N ASN A 350 -2.78 -8.55 -13.82
CA ASN A 350 -3.08 -8.94 -12.45
C ASN A 350 -2.65 -7.89 -11.40
N ILE A 351 -2.02 -6.78 -11.80
CA ILE A 351 -1.63 -5.70 -10.89
C ILE A 351 -2.85 -5.22 -10.10
N GLY A 352 -3.99 -5.04 -10.77
CA GLY A 352 -5.23 -4.60 -10.13
C GLY A 352 -5.72 -5.52 -9.02
N ALA A 353 -5.56 -6.84 -9.18
CA ALA A 353 -5.95 -7.80 -8.15
C ALA A 353 -5.10 -7.64 -6.88
N SER A 354 -3.81 -7.37 -7.02
CA SER A 354 -2.91 -7.10 -5.89
C SER A 354 -3.26 -5.81 -5.17
N LEU A 355 -3.55 -4.73 -5.91
CA LEU A 355 -3.99 -3.45 -5.33
C LEU A 355 -5.36 -3.58 -4.63
N ALA A 356 -6.28 -4.37 -5.20
CA ALA A 356 -7.58 -4.64 -4.61
C ALA A 356 -7.47 -5.37 -3.27
N HIS A 357 -6.59 -6.36 -3.15
CA HIS A 357 -6.32 -6.99 -1.86
C HIS A 357 -5.70 -6.01 -0.85
N CYS A 358 -4.82 -5.09 -1.28
CA CYS A 358 -4.32 -4.04 -0.40
C CYS A 358 -5.47 -3.16 0.12
N LEU A 359 -6.31 -2.65 -0.78
CA LEU A 359 -7.44 -1.77 -0.43
C LEU A 359 -8.41 -2.42 0.56
N ILE A 360 -8.79 -3.69 0.32
CA ILE A 360 -9.66 -4.45 1.24
C ILE A 360 -8.98 -4.59 2.60
N GLY A 361 -7.67 -4.90 2.62
CA GLY A 361 -6.92 -5.04 3.87
C GLY A 361 -6.91 -3.75 4.68
N TYR A 362 -6.64 -2.61 4.04
CA TYR A 362 -6.60 -1.30 4.70
C TYR A 362 -7.96 -0.91 5.29
N ASP A 363 -9.05 -1.07 4.52
CA ASP A 363 -10.42 -0.83 5.01
C ASP A 363 -10.78 -1.70 6.21
N LYS A 364 -10.44 -3.00 6.15
CA LYS A 364 -10.75 -3.96 7.21
C LYS A 364 -9.95 -3.65 8.47
N LEU A 365 -8.68 -3.34 8.35
CA LEU A 365 -7.86 -2.91 9.48
C LEU A 365 -8.40 -1.64 10.12
N GLN A 366 -8.75 -0.62 9.32
CA GLN A 366 -9.36 0.62 9.80
C GLN A 366 -10.67 0.35 10.55
N THR A 367 -11.54 -0.49 9.97
CA THR A 367 -12.80 -0.93 10.62
C THR A 367 -12.53 -1.60 11.98
N GLY A 368 -11.46 -2.40 12.07
CA GLY A 368 -11.03 -3.03 13.31
C GLY A 368 -10.59 -2.00 14.36
N LEU A 369 -9.77 -1.02 13.97
CA LEU A 369 -9.28 0.04 14.85
C LEU A 369 -10.42 0.89 15.44
N GLU A 370 -11.47 1.19 14.68
CA GLU A 370 -12.63 1.97 15.17
C GLU A 370 -13.44 1.26 16.27
N LYS A 371 -13.37 -0.07 16.30
CA LYS A 371 -14.13 -0.93 17.20
C LYS A 371 -13.41 -1.23 18.50
N VAL A 372 -12.07 -1.20 18.53
CA VAL A 372 -11.31 -1.58 19.72
C VAL A 372 -11.39 -0.51 20.82
N VAL A 373 -11.43 -0.96 22.07
CA VAL A 373 -11.40 -0.10 23.25
C VAL A 373 -10.49 -0.73 24.30
N PRO A 374 -9.46 -0.02 24.80
CA PRO A 374 -8.61 -0.52 25.87
C PRO A 374 -9.38 -0.87 27.14
N ASN A 375 -9.10 -2.04 27.70
CA ASN A 375 -9.65 -2.52 28.95
C ASN A 375 -8.67 -2.23 30.09
N THR A 376 -8.76 -1.00 30.62
CA THR A 376 -7.86 -0.49 31.66
C THR A 376 -7.87 -1.34 32.93
N GLN A 377 -8.99 -2.02 33.24
CA GLN A 377 -9.09 -2.89 34.42
C GLN A 377 -8.24 -4.16 34.26
N VAL A 378 -8.24 -4.78 33.08
CA VAL A 378 -7.44 -5.98 32.83
C VAL A 378 -5.96 -5.62 32.78
N MET A 379 -5.58 -4.56 32.07
CA MET A 379 -4.19 -4.10 32.01
C MET A 379 -3.63 -3.77 33.41
N ALA A 380 -4.40 -3.05 34.23
CA ALA A 380 -4.00 -2.72 35.60
C ALA A 380 -3.90 -3.96 36.51
N LYS A 381 -4.79 -4.95 36.32
CA LYS A 381 -4.76 -6.21 37.07
C LYS A 381 -3.51 -7.01 36.75
N ASP A 382 -3.16 -7.17 35.48
CA ASP A 382 -1.99 -7.93 35.05
C ASP A 382 -0.69 -7.32 35.58
N LEU A 383 -0.58 -5.99 35.55
CA LEU A 383 0.54 -5.28 36.17
C LEU A 383 0.61 -5.49 37.69
N ALA A 384 -0.53 -5.46 38.38
CA ALA A 384 -0.58 -5.67 39.83
C ALA A 384 -0.26 -7.12 40.25
N GLU A 385 -0.59 -8.09 39.39
CA GLU A 385 -0.34 -9.53 39.60
C GLU A 385 1.07 -9.97 39.18
N THR A 386 1.88 -9.06 38.62
CA THR A 386 3.24 -9.34 38.15
C THR A 386 4.27 -8.39 38.79
N PRO A 387 4.40 -8.32 40.13
CA PRO A 387 5.30 -7.37 40.78
C PRO A 387 6.78 -7.61 40.49
N GLU A 388 7.19 -8.82 40.10
CA GLU A 388 8.58 -9.19 39.79
C GLU A 388 9.22 -8.33 38.70
N ILE A 389 8.44 -7.67 37.84
CA ILE A 389 8.95 -6.81 36.76
C ILE A 389 9.68 -5.56 37.28
N ILE A 390 9.44 -5.12 38.52
CA ILE A 390 10.22 -4.02 39.11
C ILE A 390 11.64 -4.46 39.50
N GLY A 391 11.92 -5.77 39.48
CA GLY A 391 13.23 -6.30 39.85
C GLY A 391 14.37 -5.70 39.02
N GLU A 392 14.13 -5.40 37.73
CA GLU A 392 15.10 -4.70 36.88
C GLU A 392 15.41 -3.29 37.42
N ALA A 393 14.38 -2.53 37.82
CA ALA A 393 14.52 -1.20 38.38
C ALA A 393 15.31 -1.24 39.69
N VAL A 394 14.93 -2.14 40.60
CA VAL A 394 15.58 -2.36 41.90
C VAL A 394 17.06 -2.67 41.69
N GLN A 395 17.36 -3.67 40.86
CA GLN A 395 18.74 -4.05 40.55
C GLN A 395 19.54 -2.85 40.00
N THR A 396 18.94 -2.06 39.12
CA THR A 396 19.61 -0.92 38.47
C THR A 396 19.92 0.20 39.47
N ILE A 397 18.99 0.52 40.36
CA ILE A 397 19.18 1.50 41.44
C ILE A 397 20.26 1.03 42.41
N LEU A 398 20.25 -0.24 42.83
CA LEU A 398 21.27 -0.77 43.73
C LEU A 398 22.66 -0.83 43.10
N ARG A 399 22.75 -1.14 41.79
CA ARG A 399 24.02 -1.02 41.04
C ARG A 399 24.55 0.41 41.03
N ARG A 400 23.68 1.43 40.92
CA ARG A 400 24.06 2.86 41.00
C ARG A 400 24.69 3.20 42.35
N GLU A 401 24.18 2.63 43.43
CA GLU A 401 24.72 2.81 44.80
C GLU A 401 25.96 1.94 45.11
N GLY A 402 26.40 1.11 44.16
CA GLY A 402 27.62 0.31 44.30
C GLY A 402 27.42 -1.09 44.88
N HIS A 403 26.18 -1.58 45.00
CA HIS A 403 25.92 -2.98 45.39
C HIS A 403 26.26 -3.92 44.23
N THR A 404 27.35 -4.68 44.38
CA THR A 404 27.86 -5.58 43.34
C THR A 404 27.05 -6.86 43.19
N ASP A 405 26.28 -7.23 44.21
CA ASP A 405 25.44 -8.44 44.33
C ASP A 405 23.93 -8.15 44.16
N ALA A 406 23.57 -6.95 43.67
CA ALA A 406 22.18 -6.51 43.52
C ALA A 406 21.33 -7.43 42.62
N TYR A 407 21.93 -8.02 41.58
CA TYR A 407 21.23 -8.94 40.69
C TYR A 407 20.95 -10.27 41.37
N GLU A 408 21.92 -10.79 42.12
CA GLU A 408 21.80 -12.02 42.89
C GLU A 408 20.73 -11.87 43.97
N GLN A 409 20.69 -10.75 44.68
CA GLN A 409 19.66 -10.47 45.70
C GLN A 409 18.23 -10.42 45.11
N VAL A 410 18.03 -9.71 44.00
CA VAL A 410 16.71 -9.65 43.32
C VAL A 410 16.35 -11.01 42.71
N LYS A 411 17.32 -11.73 42.17
CA LYS A 411 17.12 -13.06 41.60
C LYS A 411 16.75 -14.09 42.66
N ASP A 412 17.38 -14.06 43.82
CA ASP A 412 17.06 -14.97 44.91
C ASP A 412 15.65 -14.72 45.46
N LEU A 413 15.17 -13.46 45.46
CA LEU A 413 13.79 -13.11 45.81
C LEU A 413 12.76 -13.59 44.76
N THR A 414 13.10 -13.51 43.48
CA THR A 414 12.16 -13.73 42.35
C THR A 414 12.17 -15.13 41.75
N ARG A 415 13.06 -16.02 42.20
CA ARG A 415 13.25 -17.33 41.56
C ARG A 415 12.37 -18.41 42.17
N GLY A 416 11.27 -18.72 41.47
CA GLY A 416 10.47 -19.93 41.71
C GLY A 416 9.44 -19.80 42.84
N GLU A 417 9.18 -18.58 43.30
CA GLU A 417 8.16 -18.25 44.28
C GLU A 417 7.27 -17.12 43.72
N GLU A 418 5.98 -17.12 44.06
CA GLU A 418 5.09 -15.98 43.79
C GLU A 418 5.54 -14.83 44.68
N VAL A 419 6.06 -13.76 44.07
CA VAL A 419 6.52 -12.57 44.79
C VAL A 419 5.38 -11.57 44.89
N SER A 420 5.27 -10.89 46.03
CA SER A 420 4.36 -9.79 46.25
C SER A 420 5.12 -8.46 46.30
N LEU A 421 4.42 -7.34 46.10
CA LEU A 421 5.02 -6.02 46.30
C LEU A 421 5.53 -5.82 47.74
N SER A 422 4.89 -6.45 48.73
CA SER A 422 5.34 -6.43 50.12
C SER A 422 6.68 -7.13 50.32
N ASP A 423 6.97 -8.20 49.58
CA ASP A 423 8.26 -8.88 49.70
C ASP A 423 9.42 -7.99 49.21
N PHE A 424 9.17 -7.18 48.18
CA PHE A 424 10.12 -6.14 47.75
C PHE A 424 10.28 -5.04 48.80
N GLN A 425 9.19 -4.59 49.42
CA GLN A 425 9.24 -3.56 50.47
C GLN A 425 10.04 -4.04 51.69
N ASP A 426 9.82 -5.29 52.12
CA ASP A 426 10.56 -5.92 53.21
C ASP A 426 12.04 -6.06 52.86
N LEU A 427 12.37 -6.42 51.61
CA LEU A 427 13.76 -6.43 51.14
C LEU A 427 14.37 -5.04 51.26
N PHE A 428 13.69 -3.99 50.78
CA PHE A 428 14.22 -2.63 50.78
C PHE A 428 14.60 -2.18 52.19
N ASP A 429 13.76 -2.45 53.19
CA ASP A 429 13.99 -2.11 54.59
C ASP A 429 15.27 -2.72 55.19
N THR A 430 15.76 -3.82 54.63
CA THR A 430 16.99 -4.49 55.08
C THR A 430 18.27 -3.97 54.42
N LEU A 431 18.16 -3.20 53.33
CA LEU A 431 19.32 -2.74 52.55
C LEU A 431 20.05 -1.59 53.27
N ASP A 432 21.39 -1.65 53.27
CA ASP A 432 22.26 -0.57 53.77
C ASP A 432 22.46 0.50 52.67
N ILE A 433 21.42 1.31 52.46
CA ILE A 433 21.34 2.36 51.44
C ILE A 433 20.92 3.70 52.06
N PRO A 434 21.29 4.85 51.43
CA PRO A 434 20.82 6.16 51.88
C PRO A 434 19.29 6.25 51.89
N GLU A 435 18.73 6.99 52.85
CA GLU A 435 17.28 7.09 53.01
C GLU A 435 16.56 7.61 51.76
N ALA A 436 17.14 8.60 51.06
CA ALA A 436 16.59 9.10 49.81
C ALA A 436 16.48 8.00 48.73
N VAL A 437 17.42 7.04 48.69
CA VAL A 437 17.40 5.92 47.75
C VAL A 437 16.38 4.87 48.18
N ARG A 438 16.21 4.66 49.49
CA ARG A 438 15.14 3.81 50.03
C ARG A 438 13.76 4.35 49.65
N GLU A 439 13.55 5.66 49.75
CA GLU A 439 12.33 6.33 49.30
C GLU A 439 12.10 6.14 47.78
N GLU A 440 13.14 6.25 46.96
CA GLU A 440 13.06 5.95 45.51
C GLU A 440 12.59 4.51 45.24
N LEU A 441 13.17 3.52 45.94
CA LEU A 441 12.78 2.11 45.80
C LEU A 441 11.35 1.84 46.28
N GLN A 442 10.96 2.43 47.42
CA GLN A 442 9.62 2.28 47.99
C GLN A 442 8.53 2.90 47.10
N ALA A 443 8.88 3.89 46.28
CA ALA A 443 7.96 4.50 45.33
C ALA A 443 7.72 3.66 44.05
N LEU A 444 8.53 2.61 43.81
CA LEU A 444 8.38 1.76 42.63
C LEU A 444 7.07 1.00 42.66
N THR A 445 6.36 1.03 41.53
CA THR A 445 5.19 0.20 41.26
C THR A 445 5.27 -0.32 39.83
N PRO A 446 4.71 -1.49 39.52
CA PRO A 446 4.63 -1.96 38.14
C PRO A 446 3.99 -0.93 37.20
N ALA A 447 2.86 -0.33 37.58
CA ALA A 447 2.17 0.66 36.75
C ALA A 447 2.96 1.98 36.58
N GLY A 448 3.80 2.36 37.55
CA GLY A 448 4.65 3.54 37.45
C GLY A 448 5.99 3.32 36.74
N TYR A 449 6.40 2.06 36.54
CA TYR A 449 7.67 1.70 35.90
C TYR A 449 7.55 1.64 34.37
N ILE A 450 7.00 2.70 33.77
CA ILE A 450 6.79 2.84 32.31
C ILE A 450 7.88 3.68 31.62
N GLY A 451 8.91 4.10 32.36
CA GLY A 451 10.00 4.93 31.85
C GLY A 451 9.50 6.24 31.23
N VAL A 452 9.84 6.47 29.95
CA VAL A 452 9.44 7.66 29.18
C VAL A 452 8.40 7.34 28.10
N ALA A 453 7.67 6.22 28.22
CA ALA A 453 6.73 5.75 27.20
C ALA A 453 5.66 6.79 26.83
N GLU A 454 5.10 7.50 27.81
CA GLU A 454 4.12 8.58 27.57
C GLU A 454 4.68 9.70 26.69
N HIS A 455 5.91 10.13 26.96
CA HIS A 455 6.59 11.14 26.15
C HIS A 455 6.90 10.62 24.74
N MET A 456 7.30 9.35 24.60
CA MET A 456 7.53 8.73 23.29
C MET A 456 6.25 8.65 22.45
N ALA A 457 5.09 8.44 23.07
CA ALA A 457 3.81 8.37 22.40
C ALA A 457 3.31 9.75 21.89
N THR A 458 3.65 10.82 22.59
CA THR A 458 3.17 12.19 22.30
C THR A 458 4.14 13.01 21.44
N ASP A 459 5.44 12.87 21.67
CA ASP A 459 6.51 13.68 21.08
C ASP A 459 7.47 12.89 20.17
N GLY A 460 7.19 11.60 19.92
CA GLY A 460 7.96 10.78 18.98
C GLY A 460 7.93 11.31 17.53
N PRO A 461 8.87 10.88 16.67
CA PRO A 461 8.88 11.29 15.26
C PRO A 461 7.57 10.85 14.58
N LYS A 462 6.72 11.85 14.31
CA LYS A 462 5.44 11.71 13.61
C LYS A 462 5.66 11.46 12.13
#